data_AF-A0A4Z1GL59-F1
#
_entry.id   AF-A0A4Z1GL59-F1
#
_cell.length_a   1.000
_cell.length_b   1.000
_cell.length_c   1.000
_cell.angle_alpha   90.00
_cell.angle_beta   90.00
_cell.angle_gamma   90.00
#
_symmetry.space_group_name_H-M   'P 1'
#
loop_
_entity.id
_entity.type
_entity.pdbx_description
1 polymer ?
#
loop_
_entity_poly.entity_id
_entity_poly.type
_entity_poly.pdbx_seq_one_letter_code
_entity_poly.pdbx_strand_id
1 'polypeptide(L)'
;MPKGSCLCGQIQYEYTGEPTMTALCHCHACQKWCGATASSNLLLPRNQFELLQGTPKSFEKPGDSGKINKRSFCGTCGSSLFGELELMPQFVGIKAG
;
A
#
# COMPACT_ATOMS: atom_id res chain seq x y z
N MET A 1 10.44 -2.66 -14.98
CA MET A 1 9.93 -2.06 -13.74
C MET A 1 8.43 -2.25 -13.73
N PRO A 2 7.88 -3.08 -12.84
CA PRO A 2 6.43 -3.25 -12.76
C PRO A 2 5.75 -1.93 -12.38
N LYS A 3 4.59 -1.66 -13.00
CA LYS A 3 3.79 -0.46 -12.77
C LYS A 3 2.45 -0.83 -12.16
N GLY A 4 1.96 0.03 -11.28
CA GLY A 4 0.64 -0.06 -10.69
C GLY A 4 -0.10 1.27 -10.80
N SER A 5 -1.43 1.22 -10.67
CA SER A 5 -2.24 2.43 -10.69
C SER A 5 -3.53 2.22 -9.90
N CYS A 6 -4.16 3.33 -9.50
CA CYS A 6 -5.54 3.28 -9.02
C CYS A 6 -6.51 2.95 -10.17
N LEU A 7 -7.74 2.54 -9.86
CA LEU A 7 -8.77 2.18 -10.85
C LEU A 7 -9.02 3.28 -11.90
N CYS A 8 -8.99 4.57 -11.52
CA CYS A 8 -9.20 5.68 -12.45
C CYS A 8 -7.91 6.18 -13.15
N GLY A 9 -6.76 5.54 -12.93
CA GLY A 9 -5.48 5.88 -13.58
C GLY A 9 -4.83 7.21 -13.14
N GLN A 10 -5.48 8.01 -12.27
CA GLN A 10 -4.98 9.31 -11.82
C GLN A 10 -3.72 9.20 -10.95
N ILE A 11 -3.59 8.09 -10.21
CA ILE A 11 -2.41 7.77 -9.43
C ILE A 11 -1.70 6.60 -10.08
N GLN A 12 -0.41 6.76 -10.32
CA GLN A 12 0.46 5.74 -10.90
C GLN A 12 1.74 5.67 -10.09
N TYR A 13 2.25 4.46 -9.93
CA TYR A 13 3.51 4.19 -9.25
C TYR A 13 4.23 3.05 -9.94
N GLU A 14 5.52 2.93 -9.68
CA GLU A 14 6.31 1.80 -10.11
C GLU A 14 7.21 1.31 -9.00
N TYR A 15 7.76 0.12 -9.21
CA TYR A 15 8.83 -0.37 -8.38
C TYR A 15 9.90 -1.12 -9.18
N THR A 16 11.05 -1.32 -8.55
CA THR A 16 12.21 -2.00 -9.11
C THR A 16 12.61 -3.18 -8.23
N GLY A 17 13.28 -4.17 -8.83
CA GLY A 17 13.68 -5.38 -8.11
C GLY A 17 12.51 -6.28 -7.71
N GLU A 18 12.82 -7.25 -6.85
CA GLU A 18 11.86 -8.23 -6.34
C GLU A 18 11.33 -7.81 -4.96
N PRO A 19 10.03 -8.05 -4.66
CA PRO A 19 9.50 -7.86 -3.32
C PRO A 19 10.30 -8.65 -2.28
N THR A 20 10.61 -8.01 -1.15
CA THR A 20 11.23 -8.68 0.00
C THR A 20 10.29 -9.72 0.60
N MET A 21 8.99 -9.48 0.52
CA MET A 21 7.96 -10.39 0.99
C MET A 21 6.67 -10.17 0.20
N THR A 22 5.96 -11.26 -0.06
CA THR A 22 4.58 -11.25 -0.54
C THR A 22 3.69 -11.85 0.53
N ALA A 23 2.55 -11.22 0.83
CA ALA A 23 1.71 -11.64 1.94
C ALA A 23 0.22 -11.38 1.67
N LEU A 24 -0.59 -12.41 1.93
CA LEU A 24 -2.02 -12.27 2.14
C LEU A 24 -2.25 -11.93 3.62
N CYS A 25 -2.68 -10.70 3.89
CA CYS A 25 -2.95 -10.24 5.25
C CYS A 25 -4.44 -10.37 5.59
N HIS A 26 -4.73 -11.14 6.63
CA HIS A 26 -6.09 -11.44 7.09
C HIS A 26 -6.56 -10.60 8.28
N CYS A 27 -5.78 -9.61 8.73
CA CYS A 27 -6.23 -8.78 9.85
C CYS A 27 -7.48 -7.96 9.46
N HIS A 28 -8.35 -7.69 10.42
CA HIS A 28 -9.60 -6.98 10.17
C HIS A 28 -9.40 -5.61 9.52
N ALA A 29 -8.31 -4.91 9.86
CA ALA A 29 -8.01 -3.62 9.24
C ALA A 29 -7.65 -3.77 7.75
N CYS A 30 -6.96 -4.85 7.36
CA CYS A 30 -6.66 -5.14 5.96
C CYS A 30 -7.91 -5.59 5.21
N GLN A 31 -8.74 -6.46 5.80
CA GLN A 31 -10.02 -6.87 5.21
C GLN A 31 -10.94 -5.66 4.94
N LYS A 32 -11.10 -4.76 5.93
CA LYS A 32 -11.90 -3.54 5.78
C LYS A 32 -11.33 -2.58 4.74
N TRP A 33 -10.00 -2.54 4.58
CA TRP A 33 -9.37 -1.62 3.64
C TRP A 33 -9.47 -2.09 2.19
N CYS A 34 -9.28 -3.38 1.94
CA CYS A 34 -9.40 -3.93 0.58
C CYS A 34 -10.83 -4.38 0.22
N GLY A 35 -11.74 -4.48 1.20
CA GLY A 35 -13.09 -4.98 0.98
C GLY A 35 -13.15 -6.49 0.67
N ALA A 36 -12.11 -7.26 1.03
CA ALA A 36 -11.98 -8.69 0.73
C ALA A 36 -11.57 -9.51 1.98
N THR A 37 -11.56 -10.84 1.85
CA THR A 37 -11.17 -11.77 2.95
C THR A 37 -9.69 -11.67 3.33
N ALA A 38 -8.86 -11.14 2.43
CA ALA A 38 -7.47 -10.81 2.65
C ALA A 38 -7.03 -9.64 1.76
N SER A 39 -6.06 -8.87 2.22
CA SER A 39 -5.34 -7.92 1.36
C SER A 39 -4.12 -8.61 0.77
N SER A 40 -3.92 -8.55 -0.54
CA SER A 40 -2.69 -8.99 -1.20
C SER A 40 -1.66 -7.86 -1.19
N ASN A 41 -0.49 -8.12 -0.63
CA ASN A 41 0.55 -7.10 -0.40
C ASN A 41 1.90 -7.56 -0.91
N LEU A 42 2.62 -6.64 -1.56
CA LEU A 42 4.04 -6.77 -1.87
C LEU A 42 4.80 -5.79 -0.98
N LEU A 43 5.73 -6.29 -0.19
CA LEU A 43 6.59 -5.47 0.67
C LEU A 43 7.89 -5.16 -0.07
N LEU A 44 8.12 -3.88 -0.31
CA LEU A 44 9.25 -3.37 -1.10
C LEU A 44 10.13 -2.48 -0.23
N PRO A 45 11.47 -2.54 -0.35
CA PRO A 45 12.35 -1.49 0.16
C PRO A 45 11.89 -0.12 -0.32
N ARG A 46 11.91 0.88 0.57
CA ARG A 46 11.41 2.24 0.28
C ARG A 46 12.08 2.87 -0.93
N ASN A 47 13.38 2.61 -1.11
CA ASN A 47 14.17 3.13 -2.24
C ASN A 47 13.87 2.43 -3.57
N GLN A 48 13.06 1.38 -3.58
CA GLN A 48 12.64 0.67 -4.79
C GLN A 48 11.24 1.05 -5.24
N PHE A 49 10.51 1.89 -4.50
CA PHE A 49 9.16 2.35 -4.81
C PHE A 49 9.18 3.82 -5.23
N GLU A 50 8.50 4.15 -6.33
CA GLU A 50 8.36 5.52 -6.81
C GLU A 50 6.91 5.85 -7.16
N LEU A 51 6.43 7.01 -6.71
CA LEU A 51 5.15 7.57 -7.10
C LEU A 51 5.36 8.43 -8.34
N LEU A 52 4.83 7.99 -9.48
CA LEU A 52 5.05 8.63 -10.78
C LEU A 52 4.05 9.76 -11.05
N GLN A 53 2.81 9.59 -10.59
CA GLN A 53 1.73 10.51 -10.90
C GLN A 53 0.70 10.57 -9.76
N GLY A 54 0.13 11.77 -9.56
CA GLY A 54 -0.99 12.00 -8.67
C GLY A 54 -0.59 12.14 -7.21
N THR A 55 -1.56 12.51 -6.36
CA THR A 55 -1.35 12.67 -4.93
C THR A 55 -2.39 11.83 -4.18
N PRO A 56 -1.99 10.67 -3.61
CA PRO A 56 -2.89 9.86 -2.80
C PRO A 56 -3.41 10.65 -1.59
N LYS A 57 -4.65 10.36 -1.19
CA LYS A 57 -5.11 10.69 0.17
C LYS A 57 -4.57 9.63 1.13
N SER A 58 -4.43 9.99 2.41
CA SER A 58 -3.96 9.05 3.42
C SER A 58 -4.85 9.06 4.65
N PHE A 59 -4.89 7.92 5.33
CA PHE A 59 -5.52 7.71 6.63
C PHE A 59 -4.53 7.01 7.55
N GLU A 60 -4.34 7.56 8.75
CA GLU A 60 -3.39 7.07 9.74
C GLU A 60 -4.14 6.58 10.98
N LYS A 61 -3.78 5.38 11.45
CA LYS A 61 -4.31 4.83 12.69
C LYS A 61 -3.26 3.91 13.32
N PRO A 62 -3.13 3.89 14.66
CA PRO A 62 -2.37 2.85 15.34
C PRO A 62 -2.83 1.44 14.94
N GLY A 63 -1.86 0.55 14.68
CA GLY A 63 -2.08 -0.89 14.63
C GLY A 63 -2.09 -1.53 16.01
N ASP A 64 -2.20 -2.86 16.05
CA ASP A 64 -2.18 -3.63 17.31
C ASP A 64 -0.84 -3.52 18.04
N SER A 65 0.24 -3.13 17.34
CA SER A 65 1.55 -2.80 17.93
C SER A 65 1.58 -1.42 18.61
N GLY A 66 0.50 -0.63 18.55
CA GLY A 66 0.46 0.76 19.00
C GLY A 66 1.17 1.75 18.07
N LYS A 67 1.85 1.27 17.02
CA LYS A 67 2.56 2.09 16.03
C LYS A 67 1.66 2.52 14.88
N ILE A 68 1.93 3.68 14.29
CA ILE A 68 1.12 4.24 13.21
C ILE A 68 1.20 3.37 11.95
N ASN A 69 0.03 3.06 11.40
CA ASN A 69 -0.12 2.49 10.07
C ASN A 69 -0.77 3.54 9.16
N LYS A 70 0.02 4.07 8.23
CA LYS A 70 -0.45 4.99 7.20
C LYS A 70 -0.93 4.22 5.99
N ARG A 71 -2.15 4.50 5.55
CA ARG A 71 -2.79 3.86 4.39
C ARG A 71 -3.06 4.90 3.33
N SER A 72 -2.50 4.72 2.14
CA SER A 72 -2.65 5.63 1.01
C SER A 72 -3.64 5.06 -0.01
N PHE A 73 -4.58 5.89 -0.43
CA PHE A 73 -5.67 5.52 -1.33
C PHE A 73 -6.00 6.64 -2.32
N CYS A 74 -6.64 6.28 -3.43
CA CYS A 74 -7.10 7.26 -4.40
C CYS A 74 -8.30 8.04 -3.86
N GLY A 75 -8.15 9.37 -3.75
CA GLY A 75 -9.24 10.24 -3.33
C GLY A 75 -10.41 10.33 -4.32
N THR A 76 -10.22 9.89 -5.56
CA THR A 76 -11.21 9.95 -6.64
C THR A 76 -11.99 8.64 -6.78
N CYS A 77 -11.32 7.49 -6.89
CA CYS A 77 -11.96 6.20 -7.11
C CYS A 77 -11.94 5.25 -5.89
N GLY A 78 -11.32 5.66 -4.78
CA GLY A 78 -11.28 4.87 -3.54
C GLY A 78 -10.28 3.71 -3.52
N SER A 79 -9.59 3.41 -4.63
CA SER A 79 -8.63 2.30 -4.68
C SER A 79 -7.58 2.41 -3.56
N SER A 80 -7.41 1.32 -2.80
CA SER A 80 -6.30 1.12 -1.87
C SER A 80 -5.00 0.92 -2.66
N LEU A 81 -3.93 1.66 -2.34
CA LEU A 81 -2.71 1.67 -3.15
C LEU A 81 -1.52 1.07 -2.40
N PHE A 82 -1.13 1.69 -1.30
CA PHE A 82 0.04 1.26 -0.53
C PHE A 82 -0.03 1.74 0.91
N GLY A 83 0.69 1.06 1.79
CA GLY A 83 0.78 1.41 3.20
C GLY A 83 2.22 1.55 3.66
N GLU A 84 2.41 2.41 4.66
CA GLU A 84 3.68 2.67 5.32
C GLU A 84 3.47 2.42 6.82
N LEU A 85 4.28 1.53 7.40
CA LEU A 85 4.16 1.16 8.81
C LEU A 85 5.30 1.83 9.57
N GLU A 86 4.99 2.56 10.65
CA GLU A 86 6.02 3.18 11.50
C GLU A 86 6.97 2.13 12.11
N LEU A 87 6.49 0.90 12.33
CA LEU A 87 7.32 -0.22 12.81
C LEU A 87 8.37 -0.68 11.78
N MET A 88 8.15 -0.40 10.50
CA MET A 88 8.98 -0.87 9.37
C MET A 88 9.21 0.26 8.37
N PRO A 89 9.84 1.38 8.78
CA PRO A 89 9.89 2.62 7.99
C PRO A 89 10.71 2.48 6.69
N GLN A 90 11.58 1.48 6.62
CA GLN A 90 12.39 1.18 5.44
C GLN A 90 11.63 0.44 4.33
N PHE A 91 10.35 0.11 4.54
CA PHE A 91 9.53 -0.62 3.58
C PHE A 91 8.25 0.13 3.22
N VAL A 92 7.73 -0.16 2.02
CA VAL A 92 6.39 0.22 1.55
C VAL A 92 5.65 -1.06 1.17
N GLY A 93 4.42 -1.22 1.67
CA GLY A 93 3.55 -2.34 1.34
C GLY A 93 2.53 -1.95 0.26
N ILE A 94 2.81 -2.23 -1.00
CA ILE A 94 1.89 -1.95 -2.12
C ILE A 94 0.81 -3.02 -2.24
N LYS A 95 -0.38 -2.66 -2.77
CA LYS A 95 -1.42 -3.63 -3.12
C LYS A 95 -1.06 -4.27 -4.46
N ALA A 96 -1.18 -5.59 -4.56
CA ALA A 96 -0.82 -6.34 -5.77
C ALA A 96 -1.92 -6.39 -6.83
N GLY A 97 -3.08 -5.75 -6.60
CA GLY A 97 -4.25 -5.77 -7.47
C GLY A 97 -4.55 -4.42 -8.09
#